data_AF-A0A0W0D3T3-F1
#
_entry.id   AF-A0A0W0D3T3-F1
#
_cell.length_a   1.000
_cell.length_b   1.000
_cell.length_c   1.000
_cell.angle_alpha   90.00
_cell.angle_beta   90.00
_cell.angle_gamma   90.00
#
_symmetry.space_group_name_H-M   'P 1'
#
loop_
_entity.id
_entity.type
_entity.pdbx_description
1 polymer ?
#
loop_
_entity_poly.entity_id
_entity_poly.type
_entity_poly.pdbx_seq_one_letter_code
_entity_poly.pdbx_strand_id
1 'polypeptide(L)'
;MSTFARWRKAELFDLMNKLKITDVSNSTKKSDMIVLIEHYLENLSAPLDYMHDFPELQTYYEDKQQLKIESDIEDELDKISSTSEDMEYGEDIDMKEETSETSSDSSAEETETVVEKKDYNNLDFSEEPTKLQDFKFNFDQILDDIIDRAYIINENVKDYLSSISAVENIFTIIELVLFSVHLFANYKTGETVLSAQHSIGYMDYYFRPEYYKREVVHFLNKIGLPILTWFFLLRIVPCFVSYYINFIRYELLVDMDPMVYHLFKGIVEFLIITRFNDKQNPIQGFLSSFSFSPLGHLHVDPCRDLREFNDALGYLPLCFSVVCTILTLYIL
;
A
#
# COMPACT_ATOMS: atom_id res chain seq x y z
N MET A 1 -5.16 14.89 25.27
CA MET A 1 -4.69 13.94 24.23
C MET A 1 -3.19 14.19 24.04
N SER A 2 -2.37 13.15 23.97
CA SER A 2 -0.92 13.29 23.76
C SER A 2 -0.61 14.02 22.44
N THR A 3 0.26 15.02 22.50
CA THR A 3 0.79 15.76 21.32
C THR A 3 1.45 14.81 20.31
N PHE A 4 2.07 13.74 20.81
CA PHE A 4 2.75 12.73 20.01
C PHE A 4 1.81 11.78 19.27
N ALA A 5 0.50 11.79 19.58
CA ALA A 5 -0.47 10.93 18.89
C ALA A 5 -0.56 11.22 17.37
N ARG A 6 -0.27 12.46 16.96
CA ARG A 6 -0.29 12.90 15.55
C ARG A 6 0.94 12.44 14.75
N TRP A 7 2.02 12.05 15.43
CA TRP A 7 3.32 11.77 14.82
C TRP A 7 3.37 10.40 14.14
N ARG A 8 4.19 10.25 13.11
CA ARG A 8 4.42 8.94 12.45
C ARG A 8 5.35 8.09 13.32
N LYS A 9 5.24 6.75 13.21
CA LYS A 9 6.09 5.81 13.99
C LYS A 9 7.58 6.06 13.77
N ALA A 10 7.99 6.40 12.55
CA ALA A 10 9.39 6.70 12.22
C ALA A 10 9.90 7.97 12.93
N GLU A 11 9.08 9.02 13.05
CA GLU A 11 9.43 10.28 13.73
C GLU A 11 9.60 10.05 15.23
N LEU A 12 8.72 9.23 15.83
CA LEU A 12 8.85 8.82 17.23
C LEU A 12 10.14 8.03 17.46
N PHE A 13 10.50 7.13 16.55
CA PHE A 13 11.72 6.34 16.65
C PHE A 13 12.98 7.22 16.53
N ASP A 14 12.97 8.21 15.62
CA ASP A 14 14.05 9.19 15.49
C ASP A 14 14.21 10.02 16.77
N LEU A 15 13.09 10.49 17.35
CA LEU A 15 13.09 11.22 18.62
C LEU A 15 13.64 10.36 19.77
N MET A 16 13.25 9.09 19.88
CA MET A 16 13.76 8.18 20.91
C MET A 16 15.27 7.95 20.78
N ASN A 17 15.77 7.83 19.55
CA ASN A 17 17.20 7.72 19.29
C ASN A 17 17.95 8.99 19.65
N LYS A 18 17.42 10.17 19.32
CA LYS A 18 17.98 11.48 19.71
C LYS A 18 18.01 11.63 21.24
N LEU A 19 16.96 11.19 21.94
CA LEU A 19 16.88 11.17 23.40
C LEU A 19 17.72 10.07 24.06
N LYS A 20 18.32 9.17 23.27
CA LYS A 20 19.12 8.02 23.72
C LYS A 20 18.37 7.08 24.68
N ILE A 21 17.10 6.81 24.39
CA ILE A 21 16.30 5.81 25.11
C ILE A 21 16.70 4.43 24.56
N THR A 22 17.61 3.72 25.23
CA THR A 22 18.39 2.61 24.63
C THR A 22 17.67 1.26 24.51
N ASP A 23 16.44 1.10 24.99
CA ASP A 23 15.82 -0.22 25.17
C ASP A 23 14.53 -0.45 24.36
N VAL A 24 14.44 0.08 23.13
CA VAL A 24 13.21 -0.04 22.34
C VAL A 24 13.42 -0.88 21.08
N SER A 25 12.77 -2.05 21.06
CA SER A 25 12.72 -2.92 19.89
C SER A 25 11.99 -2.23 18.72
N ASN A 26 12.43 -2.50 17.49
CA ASN A 26 11.76 -2.06 16.25
C ASN A 26 10.28 -2.53 16.17
N SER A 27 9.94 -3.59 16.91
CA SER A 27 8.58 -4.16 16.98
C SER A 27 7.63 -3.43 17.93
N THR A 28 8.11 -2.46 18.72
CA THR A 28 7.30 -1.77 19.75
C THR A 28 6.12 -1.02 19.11
N LYS A 29 4.95 -1.02 19.75
CA LYS A 29 3.76 -0.35 19.23
C LYS A 29 3.90 1.17 19.36
N LYS A 30 3.22 1.92 18.50
CA LYS A 30 3.23 3.40 18.52
C LYS A 30 2.75 3.96 19.86
N SER A 31 1.69 3.37 20.44
CA SER A 31 1.18 3.75 21.77
C SER A 31 2.25 3.67 22.85
N ASP A 32 3.01 2.57 22.86
CA ASP A 32 3.99 2.29 23.90
C ASP A 32 5.21 3.20 23.75
N MET A 33 5.60 3.52 22.51
CA MET A 33 6.63 4.52 22.22
C MET A 33 6.24 5.90 22.77
N ILE A 34 4.99 6.31 22.60
CA ILE A 34 4.49 7.59 23.13
C ILE A 34 4.61 7.62 24.66
N VAL A 35 4.12 6.58 25.33
CA VAL A 35 4.18 6.46 26.80
C VAL A 35 5.62 6.52 27.30
N LEU A 36 6.55 5.82 26.64
CA LEU A 36 7.97 5.83 27.02
C LEU A 36 8.61 7.22 26.86
N ILE A 37 8.29 7.93 25.77
CA ILE A 37 8.78 9.29 25.53
C ILE A 37 8.22 10.25 26.58
N GLU A 38 6.91 10.22 26.84
CA GLU A 38 6.27 11.09 27.84
C GLU A 38 6.82 10.83 29.24
N HIS A 39 6.91 9.57 29.65
CA HIS A 39 7.47 9.17 30.93
C HIS A 39 8.95 9.61 31.06
N TYR A 40 9.73 9.53 29.98
CA TYR A 40 11.10 10.03 30.00
C TYR A 40 11.15 11.55 30.18
N LEU A 41 10.35 12.31 29.41
CA LEU A 41 10.31 13.77 29.48
C LEU A 41 9.78 14.29 30.83
N GLU A 42 8.88 13.56 31.49
CA GLU A 42 8.36 13.91 32.81
C GLU A 42 9.38 13.71 33.94
N ASN A 43 10.27 12.73 33.80
CA ASN A 43 11.28 12.41 34.81
C ASN A 43 12.57 13.23 34.68
N LEU A 44 12.67 14.10 33.67
CA LEU A 44 13.82 15.00 33.52
C LEU A 44 13.78 16.12 34.56
N SER A 45 14.93 16.38 35.20
CA SER A 45 15.06 17.44 36.21
C SER A 45 14.94 18.86 35.64
N ALA A 46 15.12 19.03 34.33
CA ALA A 46 15.02 20.29 33.63
C ALA A 46 14.46 20.07 32.21
N PRO A 47 13.68 21.02 31.67
CA PRO A 47 13.19 20.94 30.30
C PRO A 47 14.37 20.94 29.32
N LEU A 48 14.26 20.12 28.27
CA LEU A 48 15.24 20.08 27.18
C LEU A 48 15.20 21.39 26.37
N ASP A 49 16.34 21.78 25.79
CA ASP A 49 16.41 22.95 24.91
C ASP A 49 15.68 22.68 23.59
N TYR A 50 14.41 23.09 23.54
CA TYR A 50 13.56 22.98 22.36
C TYR A 50 13.80 24.10 21.34
N MET A 51 14.70 25.05 21.59
CA MET A 51 15.01 26.12 20.61
C MET A 51 16.09 25.72 19.61
N HIS A 52 17.03 24.85 20.01
CA HIS A 52 18.18 24.49 19.17
C HIS A 52 18.30 22.99 18.95
N ASP A 53 18.17 22.18 20.01
CA ASP A 53 18.48 20.75 19.95
C ASP A 53 17.25 19.88 19.64
N PHE A 54 16.07 20.30 20.11
CA PHE A 54 14.82 19.53 19.96
C PHE A 54 13.62 20.42 19.58
N PRO A 55 13.62 21.09 18.41
CA PRO A 55 12.50 21.92 17.94
C PRO A 55 11.18 21.14 17.86
N GLU A 56 11.27 19.83 17.66
CA GLU A 56 10.16 18.87 17.70
C GLU A 56 9.32 18.94 18.99
N LEU A 57 9.97 19.20 20.13
CA LEU A 57 9.35 19.17 21.45
C LEU A 57 8.66 20.49 21.83
N GLN A 58 8.76 21.53 20.98
CA GLN A 58 8.19 22.85 21.27
C GLN A 58 6.69 22.75 21.61
N THR A 59 5.92 22.08 20.75
CA THR A 59 4.46 21.89 20.95
C THR A 59 4.12 21.14 22.24
N TYR A 60 4.94 20.17 22.64
CA TYR A 60 4.74 19.43 23.89
C TYR A 60 4.93 20.33 25.13
N TYR A 61 5.97 21.18 25.12
CA TYR A 61 6.22 22.09 26.24
C TYR A 61 5.24 23.26 26.31
N GLU A 62 4.78 23.76 25.16
CA GLU A 62 3.75 24.81 25.09
C GLU A 62 2.41 24.32 25.68
N ASP A 63 1.96 23.12 25.28
CA ASP A 63 0.74 22.52 25.83
C ASP A 63 0.85 22.29 27.35
N LYS A 64 2.02 21.84 27.84
CA LYS A 64 2.26 21.61 29.26
C LYS A 64 2.31 22.91 30.08
N GLN A 65 2.82 24.00 29.50
CA GLN A 65 2.81 25.32 30.14
C GLN A 65 1.38 25.88 30.24
N GLN A 66 0.56 25.71 29.21
CA GLN A 66 -0.84 26.14 29.23
C GLN A 66 -1.63 25.41 30.34
N LEU A 67 -1.46 24.09 30.44
CA LEU A 67 -2.09 23.28 31.49
C LEU A 67 -1.68 23.72 32.91
N LYS A 68 -0.42 24.11 33.09
CA LYS A 68 0.07 24.59 34.40
C LYS A 68 -0.49 25.97 34.75
N ILE A 69 -0.66 26.85 33.76
CA ILE A 69 -1.27 28.18 33.96
C ILE A 69 -2.75 28.03 34.33
N GLU A 70 -3.47 27.11 33.68
CA GLU A 70 -4.88 26.82 34.03
C GLU A 70 -5.01 26.26 35.45
N SER A 71 -4.15 25.33 35.86
CA SER A 71 -4.19 24.79 37.24
C SER A 71 -3.83 25.84 38.30
N ASP A 72 -2.83 26.68 38.03
CA ASP A 72 -2.42 27.73 38.96
C ASP A 72 -3.52 28.82 39.11
N ILE A 73 -4.35 29.04 38.08
CA ILE A 73 -5.49 29.97 38.10
C ILE A 73 -6.67 29.37 38.87
N GLU A 74 -6.94 28.07 38.74
CA GLU A 74 -7.98 27.38 39.52
C GLU A 74 -7.65 27.37 41.03
N ASP A 75 -6.38 27.14 41.39
CA ASP A 75 -5.91 27.19 42.78
C ASP A 75 -5.95 28.62 43.38
N GLU A 76 -5.82 29.68 42.57
CA GLU A 76 -6.05 31.06 43.02
C GLU A 76 -7.55 31.41 43.14
N LEU A 77 -8.42 30.86 42.29
CA LEU A 77 -9.87 31.07 42.34
C LEU A 77 -10.53 30.42 43.55
N ASP A 78 -10.07 29.23 43.97
CA ASP A 78 -10.53 28.57 45.20
C ASP A 78 -10.08 29.30 46.48
N LYS A 79 -9.01 30.10 46.40
CA LYS A 79 -8.55 30.95 47.51
C LYS A 79 -9.38 32.23 47.70
N ILE A 80 -10.18 32.63 46.71
CA ILE A 80 -11.10 33.77 46.78
C ILE A 80 -12.52 33.31 47.19
N SER A 81 -12.84 32.02 47.06
CA SER A 81 -14.16 31.45 47.36
C SER A 81 -14.33 30.94 48.81
N SER A 82 -13.32 31.10 49.68
CA SER A 82 -13.41 30.70 51.10
C SER A 82 -13.77 31.88 52.02
N THR A 83 -15.00 32.36 51.89
CA THR A 83 -15.74 33.02 53.00
C THR A 83 -17.23 32.71 52.85
N SER A 84 -17.65 31.48 53.18
CA SER A 84 -18.93 31.18 53.84
C SER A 84 -19.07 29.67 54.13
N GLU A 85 -19.07 29.38 55.42
CA GLU A 85 -19.91 28.41 56.16
C GLU A 85 -20.19 27.00 55.59
N ASP A 86 -19.65 26.01 56.31
CA ASP A 86 -20.30 24.83 56.90
C ASP A 86 -21.41 24.11 56.11
N MET A 87 -21.15 22.86 55.69
CA MET A 87 -21.90 21.72 56.27
C MET A 87 -21.27 20.35 55.97
N GLU A 88 -21.52 19.48 56.95
CA GLU A 88 -21.07 18.13 57.28
C GLU A 88 -21.74 17.00 56.46
N TYR A 89 -21.28 15.76 56.71
CA TYR A 89 -21.61 14.43 56.16
C TYR A 89 -20.78 14.02 54.93
N GLY A 90 -19.97 12.96 54.90
CA GLY A 90 -19.81 11.80 55.77
C GLY A 90 -20.48 10.57 55.17
N GLU A 91 -19.75 9.73 54.41
CA GLU A 91 -19.87 8.27 54.45
C GLU A 91 -18.77 7.57 53.61
N ASP A 92 -18.31 6.45 54.15
CA ASP A 92 -17.28 5.52 53.67
C ASP A 92 -17.72 4.68 52.43
N ILE A 93 -16.80 3.84 51.96
CA ILE A 93 -16.92 2.59 51.14
C ILE A 93 -16.15 2.73 49.81
N ASP A 94 -15.28 1.83 49.35
CA ASP A 94 -14.53 0.70 49.92
C ASP A 94 -13.53 0.31 48.80
N MET A 95 -12.33 -0.12 49.17
CA MET A 95 -11.33 -0.61 48.23
C MET A 95 -11.79 -1.93 47.60
N LYS A 96 -11.55 -2.14 46.30
CA LYS A 96 -11.09 -3.45 45.84
C LYS A 96 -10.35 -3.46 44.51
N GLU A 97 -9.23 -4.17 44.60
CA GLU A 97 -8.24 -4.62 43.64
C GLU A 97 -8.77 -5.43 42.44
N GLU A 98 -8.10 -5.19 41.32
CA GLU A 98 -7.41 -6.14 40.42
C GLU A 98 -8.08 -7.40 39.84
N THR A 99 -7.81 -7.51 38.52
CA THR A 99 -7.58 -8.69 37.68
C THR A 99 -8.77 -9.48 37.15
N SER A 100 -8.89 -9.52 35.82
CA SER A 100 -8.84 -10.77 35.05
C SER A 100 -8.94 -10.48 33.56
N GLU A 101 -7.93 -10.97 32.84
CA GLU A 101 -7.91 -11.19 31.39
C GLU A 101 -9.16 -11.93 30.91
N THR A 102 -9.65 -11.65 29.69
CA THR A 102 -9.97 -12.67 28.67
C THR A 102 -10.26 -12.01 27.31
N SER A 103 -9.60 -12.58 26.31
CA SER A 103 -9.64 -12.40 24.87
C SER A 103 -11.00 -12.54 24.18
N SER A 104 -11.20 -11.75 23.12
CA SER A 104 -11.77 -12.09 21.78
C SER A 104 -12.53 -10.86 21.25
N ASP A 105 -11.97 -10.13 20.29
CA ASP A 105 -12.18 -10.33 18.84
C ASP A 105 -13.35 -9.47 18.31
N SER A 106 -13.03 -8.66 17.31
CA SER A 106 -13.92 -7.91 16.42
C SER A 106 -14.96 -6.94 17.01
N SER A 107 -14.60 -5.65 17.08
CA SER A 107 -15.57 -4.57 16.84
C SER A 107 -14.80 -3.29 16.49
N ALA A 108 -14.96 -2.84 15.25
CA ALA A 108 -14.62 -1.49 14.85
C ALA A 108 -15.49 -0.52 15.65
N GLU A 109 -14.90 0.24 16.57
CA GLU A 109 -15.50 1.46 17.08
C GLU A 109 -15.45 2.49 15.96
N GLU A 110 -16.48 2.46 15.11
CA GLU A 110 -16.95 3.67 14.45
C GLU A 110 -17.33 4.64 15.57
N THR A 111 -16.56 5.70 15.73
CA THR A 111 -17.06 6.91 16.36
C THR A 111 -18.24 7.39 15.52
N GLU A 112 -19.44 6.99 15.93
CA GLU A 112 -20.70 7.62 15.56
C GLU A 112 -20.57 9.12 15.88
N THR A 113 -20.08 9.87 14.91
CA THR A 113 -20.45 11.26 14.79
C THR A 113 -21.93 11.23 14.54
N VAL A 114 -22.71 11.56 15.57
CA VAL A 114 -24.14 11.80 15.48
C VAL A 114 -24.31 12.86 14.40
N VAL A 115 -24.54 12.42 13.16
CA VAL A 115 -24.97 13.29 12.08
C VAL A 115 -26.39 13.65 12.46
N GLU A 116 -26.53 14.76 13.19
CA GLU A 116 -27.82 15.41 13.38
C GLU A 116 -28.44 15.56 11.99
N LYS A 117 -29.48 14.75 11.73
CA LYS A 117 -30.35 14.95 10.59
C LYS A 117 -30.99 16.33 10.78
N LYS A 118 -30.38 17.35 10.17
CA LYS A 118 -30.99 18.67 10.07
C LYS A 118 -32.33 18.49 9.36
N ASP A 119 -33.42 18.57 10.12
CA ASP A 119 -34.78 18.51 9.61
C ASP A 119 -35.08 19.88 8.98
N TYR A 120 -34.92 19.97 7.66
CA TYR A 120 -35.09 21.21 6.91
C TYR A 120 -36.56 21.64 6.78
N ASN A 121 -37.52 20.93 7.39
CA ASN A 121 -38.94 21.27 7.33
C ASN A 121 -39.37 22.41 8.28
N ASN A 122 -38.53 22.80 9.24
CA ASN A 122 -38.76 23.94 10.15
C ASN A 122 -37.73 25.06 9.94
N LEU A 123 -37.45 25.42 8.68
CA LEU A 123 -36.73 26.66 8.37
C LEU A 123 -37.64 27.83 8.73
N ASP A 124 -37.40 28.44 9.90
CA ASP A 124 -38.08 29.65 10.33
C ASP A 124 -37.48 30.85 9.59
N PHE A 125 -38.19 31.35 8.59
CA PHE A 125 -37.81 32.53 7.81
C PHE A 125 -38.26 33.85 8.46
N SER A 126 -38.72 33.82 9.72
CA SER A 126 -39.20 35.02 10.41
C SER A 126 -38.09 35.84 11.08
N GLU A 127 -36.86 35.31 11.19
CA GLU A 127 -35.71 36.10 11.62
C GLU A 127 -35.35 37.13 10.53
N GLU A 128 -35.56 38.41 10.85
CA GLU A 128 -35.08 39.52 10.02
C GLU A 128 -33.57 39.35 9.78
N PRO A 129 -33.08 39.50 8.54
CA PRO A 129 -31.70 39.21 8.21
C PRO A 129 -30.77 40.11 9.01
N THR A 130 -30.16 39.57 10.07
CA THR A 130 -29.09 40.22 10.81
C THR A 130 -27.93 40.41 9.86
N LYS A 131 -27.86 41.61 9.24
CA LYS A 131 -26.83 42.06 8.29
C LYS A 131 -26.38 40.94 7.33
N LEU A 132 -27.04 40.86 6.17
CA LEU A 132 -26.56 40.14 4.99
C LEU A 132 -25.03 40.22 4.93
N GLN A 133 -24.34 39.16 5.36
CA GLN A 133 -22.95 39.01 5.05
C GLN A 133 -22.93 38.83 3.54
N ASP A 134 -22.35 39.80 2.84
CA ASP A 134 -22.20 39.72 1.39
C ASP A 134 -21.48 38.42 1.06
N PHE A 135 -22.25 37.44 0.58
CA PHE A 135 -21.73 36.17 0.11
C PHE A 135 -20.92 36.46 -1.14
N LYS A 136 -19.62 36.69 -0.96
CA LYS A 136 -18.68 36.89 -2.05
C LYS A 136 -18.13 35.54 -2.47
N PHE A 137 -18.68 35.01 -3.55
CA PHE A 137 -18.14 33.82 -4.19
C PHE A 137 -16.79 34.18 -4.82
N ASN A 138 -15.69 33.80 -4.16
CA ASN A 138 -14.33 34.04 -4.65
C ASN A 138 -13.96 32.99 -5.71
N PHE A 139 -14.61 33.05 -6.87
CA PHE A 139 -14.33 32.14 -7.98
C PHE A 139 -12.87 32.16 -8.40
N ASP A 140 -12.23 33.33 -8.35
CA ASP A 140 -10.82 33.51 -8.67
C ASP A 140 -9.91 32.66 -7.78
N GLN A 141 -10.20 32.59 -6.46
CA GLN A 141 -9.43 31.76 -5.54
C GLN A 141 -9.59 30.25 -5.83
N ILE A 142 -10.81 29.82 -6.21
CA ILE A 142 -11.06 28.42 -6.56
C ILE A 142 -10.34 28.06 -7.87
N LEU A 143 -10.32 28.96 -8.85
CA LEU A 143 -9.59 28.75 -10.09
C LEU A 143 -8.08 28.67 -9.85
N ASP A 144 -7.53 29.58 -9.04
CA ASP A 144 -6.11 29.58 -8.68
C ASP A 144 -5.73 28.27 -7.96
N ASP A 145 -6.55 27.81 -7.01
CA ASP A 145 -6.36 26.51 -6.32
C ASP A 145 -6.38 25.32 -7.30
N ILE A 146 -7.26 25.34 -8.30
CA ILE A 146 -7.33 24.29 -9.33
C ILE A 146 -6.08 24.31 -10.20
N ILE A 147 -5.62 25.50 -10.60
CA ILE A 147 -4.41 25.67 -11.42
C ILE A 147 -3.18 25.17 -10.66
N ASP A 148 -3.02 25.56 -9.39
CA ASP A 148 -1.89 25.15 -8.56
C ASP A 148 -1.88 23.63 -8.32
N ARG A 149 -3.05 23.03 -8.04
CA ARG A 149 -3.16 21.56 -7.91
C ARG A 149 -2.86 20.86 -9.22
N ALA A 150 -3.34 21.38 -10.35
CA ALA A 150 -3.06 20.81 -11.67
C ALA A 150 -1.56 20.89 -12.00
N TYR A 151 -0.90 22.00 -11.64
CA TYR A 151 0.54 22.17 -11.80
C TYR A 151 1.32 21.15 -10.97
N ILE A 152 1.01 21.01 -9.69
CA ILE A 152 1.66 20.05 -8.78
C ILE A 152 1.46 18.60 -9.28
N ILE A 153 0.24 18.24 -9.71
CA ILE A 153 -0.03 16.91 -10.26
C ILE A 153 0.80 16.68 -11.53
N ASN A 154 0.88 17.68 -12.41
CA ASN A 154 1.64 17.56 -13.65
C ASN A 154 3.15 17.40 -13.40
N GLU A 155 3.70 18.14 -12.43
CA GLU A 155 5.10 18.01 -12.01
C GLU A 155 5.36 16.62 -11.41
N ASN A 156 4.50 16.15 -10.52
CA ASN A 156 4.59 14.80 -9.95
C ASN A 156 4.48 13.69 -11.01
N VAL A 157 3.59 13.84 -11.99
CA VAL A 157 3.46 12.89 -13.11
C VAL A 157 4.73 12.90 -13.96
N LYS A 158 5.28 14.08 -14.24
CA LYS A 158 6.53 14.21 -15.00
C LYS A 158 7.69 13.56 -14.25
N ASP A 159 7.82 13.80 -12.95
CA ASP A 159 8.88 13.23 -12.13
C ASP A 159 8.73 11.71 -12.03
N TYR A 160 7.50 11.22 -11.82
CA TYR A 160 7.22 9.79 -11.83
C TYR A 160 7.57 9.16 -13.19
N LEU A 161 7.10 9.71 -14.30
CA LEU A 161 7.38 9.22 -15.65
C LEU A 161 8.88 9.32 -16.03
N SER A 162 9.63 10.20 -15.39
CA SER A 162 11.08 10.30 -15.56
C SER A 162 11.85 9.19 -14.85
N SER A 163 11.22 8.50 -13.89
CA SER A 163 11.84 7.38 -13.18
C SER A 163 11.93 6.14 -14.06
N ILE A 164 13.03 5.40 -13.93
CA ILE A 164 13.24 4.15 -14.68
C ILE A 164 12.17 3.09 -14.35
N SER A 165 11.69 3.09 -13.11
CA SER A 165 10.61 2.21 -12.65
C SER A 165 9.29 2.50 -13.38
N ALA A 166 8.97 3.76 -13.65
CA ALA A 166 7.76 4.10 -14.41
C ALA A 166 7.86 3.63 -15.87
N VAL A 167 9.01 3.82 -16.53
CA VAL A 167 9.23 3.32 -17.90
C VAL A 167 9.09 1.80 -17.96
N GLU A 168 9.67 1.08 -16.99
CA GLU A 168 9.50 -0.37 -16.87
C GLU A 168 8.04 -0.78 -16.68
N ASN A 169 7.30 -0.08 -15.81
CA ASN A 169 5.90 -0.36 -15.57
C ASN A 169 5.05 -0.14 -16.83
N ILE A 170 5.34 0.91 -17.61
CA ILE A 170 4.69 1.14 -18.91
C ILE A 170 4.96 -0.02 -19.87
N PHE A 171 6.22 -0.45 -20.03
CA PHE A 171 6.55 -1.59 -20.89
C PHE A 171 5.87 -2.88 -20.43
N THR A 172 5.83 -3.12 -19.12
CA THR A 172 5.14 -4.29 -18.55
C THR A 172 3.63 -4.26 -18.81
N ILE A 173 3.00 -3.09 -18.67
CA ILE A 173 1.56 -2.94 -18.97
C ILE A 173 1.31 -3.22 -20.45
N ILE A 174 2.16 -2.71 -21.35
CA ILE A 174 2.07 -2.98 -22.78
C ILE A 174 2.22 -4.48 -23.07
N GLU A 175 3.23 -5.13 -22.50
CA GLU A 175 3.43 -6.59 -22.61
C GLU A 175 2.19 -7.36 -22.13
N LEU A 176 1.67 -7.04 -20.94
CA LEU A 176 0.51 -7.69 -20.35
C LEU A 176 -0.74 -7.51 -21.20
N VAL A 177 -0.98 -6.30 -21.72
CA VAL A 177 -2.16 -6.01 -22.57
C VAL A 177 -2.09 -6.81 -23.87
N LEU A 178 -0.94 -6.78 -24.55
CA LEU A 178 -0.76 -7.52 -25.80
C LEU A 178 -0.88 -9.04 -25.58
N PHE A 179 -0.27 -9.54 -24.51
CA PHE A 179 -0.35 -10.95 -24.16
C PHE A 179 -1.79 -11.36 -23.80
N SER A 180 -2.49 -10.56 -23.00
CA SER A 180 -3.89 -10.81 -22.66
C SER A 180 -4.78 -10.82 -23.89
N VAL A 181 -4.64 -9.84 -24.79
CA VAL A 181 -5.40 -9.79 -26.05
C VAL A 181 -5.18 -11.06 -26.88
N HIS A 182 -3.93 -11.54 -26.98
CA HIS A 182 -3.61 -12.79 -27.67
C HIS A 182 -4.27 -14.01 -27.01
N LEU A 183 -4.19 -14.12 -25.68
CA LEU A 183 -4.83 -15.22 -24.93
C LEU A 183 -6.35 -15.21 -25.11
N PHE A 184 -7.01 -14.05 -25.03
CA PHE A 184 -8.45 -13.94 -25.24
C PHE A 184 -8.87 -14.24 -26.68
N ALA A 185 -8.03 -13.88 -27.67
CA ALA A 185 -8.28 -14.23 -29.06
C ALA A 185 -8.25 -15.76 -29.26
N ASN A 186 -7.20 -16.42 -28.76
CA ASN A 186 -7.05 -17.88 -28.84
C ASN A 186 -8.13 -18.63 -28.06
N TYR A 187 -8.54 -18.09 -26.91
CA TYR A 187 -9.62 -18.65 -26.09
C TYR A 187 -10.93 -18.71 -26.88
N LYS A 188 -11.33 -17.61 -27.54
CA LYS A 188 -12.55 -17.55 -28.37
C LYS A 188 -12.51 -18.53 -29.54
N THR A 189 -11.35 -18.68 -30.19
CA THR A 189 -11.20 -19.63 -31.31
C THR A 189 -11.34 -21.09 -30.85
N GLY A 190 -10.92 -21.41 -29.63
CA GLY A 190 -11.11 -22.76 -29.08
C GLY A 190 -12.58 -23.11 -28.81
N GLU A 191 -13.38 -22.15 -28.35
CA GLU A 191 -14.80 -22.36 -28.03
C GLU A 191 -15.68 -22.56 -29.27
N THR A 192 -15.36 -21.92 -30.40
CA THR A 192 -16.13 -22.11 -31.65
C THR A 192 -16.01 -23.52 -32.20
N VAL A 193 -14.85 -24.17 -31.99
CA VAL A 193 -14.63 -25.56 -32.41
C VAL A 193 -15.39 -26.54 -31.50
N LEU A 194 -15.37 -26.31 -30.18
CA LEU A 194 -16.08 -27.16 -29.20
C LEU A 194 -17.62 -27.02 -29.30
N SER A 195 -18.13 -25.80 -29.52
CA SER A 195 -19.57 -25.55 -29.67
C SER A 195 -20.14 -26.10 -30.97
N ALA A 196 -19.37 -26.11 -32.06
CA ALA A 196 -19.76 -26.77 -33.31
C ALA A 196 -19.91 -28.29 -33.16
N GLN A 197 -19.16 -28.91 -32.23
CA GLN A 197 -19.25 -30.34 -31.96
C GLN A 197 -20.38 -30.70 -30.98
N HIS A 198 -20.77 -29.80 -30.08
CA HIS A 198 -21.81 -30.05 -29.08
C HIS A 198 -23.23 -29.60 -29.46
N SER A 199 -23.41 -28.84 -30.55
CA SER A 199 -24.74 -28.32 -30.95
C SER A 199 -25.74 -29.35 -31.49
N ILE A 200 -25.38 -30.64 -31.60
CA ILE A 200 -26.24 -31.69 -32.17
C ILE A 200 -27.13 -32.40 -31.13
N GLY A 201 -26.99 -32.12 -29.83
CA GLY A 201 -27.96 -32.60 -28.84
C GLY A 201 -27.65 -32.10 -27.45
N TYR A 202 -28.69 -31.96 -26.62
CA TYR A 202 -28.63 -31.62 -25.18
C TYR A 202 -28.63 -30.12 -24.82
N MET A 203 -29.79 -29.49 -24.96
CA MET A 203 -30.11 -28.22 -24.29
C MET A 203 -30.46 -28.36 -22.80
N ASP A 204 -30.71 -29.59 -22.30
CA ASP A 204 -31.15 -29.82 -20.91
C ASP A 204 -30.03 -29.96 -19.86
N TYR A 205 -28.76 -29.87 -20.27
CA TYR A 205 -27.62 -30.17 -19.37
C TYR A 205 -26.99 -28.95 -18.67
N TYR A 206 -27.43 -27.72 -18.99
CA TYR A 206 -26.77 -26.49 -18.54
C TYR A 206 -27.03 -26.09 -17.07
N PHE A 207 -27.86 -26.82 -16.32
CA PHE A 207 -28.22 -26.46 -14.94
C PHE A 207 -27.51 -27.25 -13.83
N ARG A 208 -26.48 -28.06 -14.15
CA ARG A 208 -25.69 -28.75 -13.10
C ARG A 208 -24.55 -27.87 -12.59
N PRO A 209 -24.40 -27.70 -11.25
CA PRO A 209 -23.29 -26.93 -10.64
C PRO A 209 -21.89 -27.50 -10.93
N GLU A 210 -21.79 -28.72 -11.47
CA GLU A 210 -20.53 -29.32 -11.91
C GLU A 210 -19.95 -28.69 -13.19
N TYR A 211 -20.80 -28.10 -14.06
CA TYR A 211 -20.34 -27.46 -15.29
C TYR A 211 -19.60 -26.15 -15.01
N TYR A 212 -20.09 -25.33 -14.09
CA TYR A 212 -19.46 -24.07 -13.70
C TYR A 212 -18.02 -24.29 -13.19
N LYS A 213 -17.80 -25.34 -12.39
CA LYS A 213 -16.45 -25.69 -11.92
C LYS A 213 -15.50 -26.03 -13.07
N ARG A 214 -15.98 -26.73 -14.11
CA ARG A 214 -15.17 -27.09 -15.28
C ARG A 214 -14.80 -25.84 -16.09
N GLU A 215 -15.73 -24.92 -16.30
CA GLU A 215 -15.47 -23.68 -17.03
C GLU A 215 -14.45 -22.78 -16.31
N VAL A 216 -14.59 -22.61 -14.99
CA VAL A 216 -13.63 -21.84 -14.18
C VAL A 216 -12.24 -22.47 -14.23
N VAL A 217 -12.13 -23.79 -14.08
CA VAL A 217 -10.83 -24.50 -14.17
C VAL A 217 -10.24 -24.37 -15.57
N HIS A 218 -11.07 -24.44 -16.62
CA HIS A 218 -10.61 -24.25 -17.99
C HIS A 218 -10.09 -22.84 -18.23
N PHE A 219 -10.82 -21.82 -17.78
CA PHE A 219 -10.40 -20.41 -17.85
C PHE A 219 -9.09 -20.17 -17.10
N LEU A 220 -8.99 -20.66 -15.86
CA LEU A 220 -7.78 -20.55 -15.05
C LEU A 220 -6.58 -21.24 -15.71
N ASN A 221 -6.77 -22.41 -16.33
CA ASN A 221 -5.69 -23.12 -17.00
C ASN A 221 -5.27 -22.44 -18.32
N LYS A 222 -6.22 -21.87 -19.07
CA LYS A 222 -5.97 -21.26 -20.38
C LYS A 222 -5.50 -19.82 -20.33
N ILE A 223 -5.90 -19.05 -19.32
CA ILE A 223 -5.59 -17.62 -19.23
C ILE A 223 -4.80 -17.34 -17.95
N GLY A 224 -5.27 -17.86 -16.81
CA GLY A 224 -4.64 -17.61 -15.51
C GLY A 224 -3.21 -18.14 -15.41
N LEU A 225 -2.98 -19.41 -15.78
CA LEU A 225 -1.66 -20.04 -15.70
C LEU A 225 -0.62 -19.40 -16.64
N PRO A 226 -0.92 -19.09 -17.92
CA PRO A 226 0.03 -18.38 -18.77
C PRO A 226 0.40 -16.99 -18.22
N ILE A 227 -0.57 -16.21 -17.73
CA ILE A 227 -0.31 -14.90 -17.11
C ILE A 227 0.56 -15.06 -15.86
N LEU A 228 0.27 -16.04 -15.01
CA LEU A 228 1.06 -16.31 -13.80
C LEU A 228 2.49 -16.73 -14.15
N THR A 229 2.65 -17.60 -15.14
CA THR A 229 3.96 -18.06 -15.63
C THR A 229 4.78 -16.90 -16.20
N TRP A 230 4.15 -16.05 -17.01
CA TRP A 230 4.75 -14.83 -17.53
C TRP A 230 5.21 -13.91 -16.39
N PHE A 231 4.33 -13.62 -15.44
CA PHE A 231 4.64 -12.73 -14.31
C PHE A 231 5.78 -13.30 -13.45
N PHE A 232 5.73 -14.60 -13.14
CA PHE A 232 6.76 -15.24 -12.37
C PHE A 232 8.13 -15.18 -13.05
N LEU A 233 8.20 -15.57 -14.33
CA LEU A 233 9.48 -15.66 -15.05
C LEU A 233 10.08 -14.32 -15.44
N LEU A 234 9.26 -13.32 -15.75
CA LEU A 234 9.75 -12.02 -16.24
C LEU A 234 9.76 -10.92 -15.18
N ARG A 235 9.08 -11.08 -14.05
CA ARG A 235 9.12 -10.13 -12.92
C ARG A 235 9.77 -10.72 -11.70
N ILE A 236 9.23 -11.83 -11.19
CA ILE A 236 9.66 -12.37 -9.89
C ILE A 236 11.10 -12.91 -9.97
N VAL A 237 11.44 -13.71 -10.99
CA VAL A 237 12.78 -14.29 -11.09
C VAL A 237 13.86 -13.21 -11.29
N PRO A 238 13.74 -12.25 -12.25
CA PRO A 238 14.73 -11.19 -12.39
C PRO A 238 14.86 -10.32 -11.14
N CYS A 239 13.75 -10.04 -10.44
CA CYS A 239 13.73 -9.33 -9.15
C CYS A 239 14.54 -10.06 -8.07
N PHE A 240 14.34 -11.36 -7.91
CA PHE A 240 15.13 -12.14 -6.95
C PHE A 240 16.61 -12.19 -7.31
N VAL A 241 16.94 -12.31 -8.60
CA VAL A 241 18.34 -12.35 -9.06
C VAL A 241 19.01 -10.99 -8.86
N SER A 242 18.34 -9.88 -9.19
CA SER A 242 18.87 -8.53 -8.95
C SER A 242 19.05 -8.25 -7.47
N TYR A 243 18.08 -8.64 -6.63
CA TYR A 243 18.19 -8.55 -5.19
C TYR A 243 19.40 -9.33 -4.67
N TYR A 244 19.53 -10.59 -5.08
CA TYR A 244 20.61 -11.49 -4.62
C TYR A 244 22.00 -11.01 -5.04
N ILE A 245 22.17 -10.59 -6.29
CA ILE A 245 23.46 -10.05 -6.78
C ILE A 245 23.79 -8.75 -6.05
N ASN A 246 22.80 -7.88 -5.84
CA ASN A 246 23.00 -6.64 -5.10
C ASN A 246 23.41 -6.90 -3.65
N PHE A 247 22.77 -7.87 -2.99
CA PHE A 247 23.10 -8.32 -1.63
C PHE A 247 24.55 -8.82 -1.51
N ILE A 248 25.06 -9.55 -2.51
CA ILE A 248 26.47 -10.00 -2.52
C ILE A 248 27.42 -8.82 -2.71
N ARG A 249 27.06 -7.88 -3.58
CA ARG A 249 27.96 -6.79 -4.02
C ARG A 249 28.06 -5.68 -2.99
N TYR A 250 26.97 -5.38 -2.30
CA TYR A 250 26.87 -4.25 -1.39
C TYR A 250 26.26 -4.73 -0.07
N GLU A 251 26.97 -4.54 1.05
CA GLU A 251 26.41 -4.64 2.40
C GLU A 251 25.41 -3.49 2.71
N LEU A 252 24.74 -2.94 1.69
CA LEU A 252 23.93 -1.72 1.78
C LEU A 252 22.46 -1.99 1.45
N LEU A 253 21.62 -1.19 2.12
CA LEU A 253 20.15 -1.02 2.07
C LEU A 253 19.53 -0.71 0.68
N VAL A 254 20.21 -0.98 -0.43
CA VAL A 254 19.62 -0.78 -1.76
C VAL A 254 18.75 -1.99 -2.09
N ASP A 255 17.46 -1.74 -2.32
CA ASP A 255 16.48 -2.81 -2.47
C ASP A 255 16.66 -3.64 -3.76
N MET A 256 17.05 -3.05 -4.90
CA MET A 256 17.36 -3.78 -6.13
C MET A 256 18.27 -3.01 -7.09
N ASP A 257 19.20 -3.71 -7.74
CA ASP A 257 19.99 -3.16 -8.86
C ASP A 257 19.19 -3.22 -10.17
N PRO A 258 18.75 -2.07 -10.74
CA PRO A 258 17.91 -2.05 -11.93
C PRO A 258 18.64 -2.54 -13.19
N MET A 259 19.97 -2.37 -13.27
CA MET A 259 20.75 -2.82 -14.42
C MET A 259 20.79 -4.36 -14.44
N VAL A 260 21.07 -4.97 -13.29
CA VAL A 260 21.09 -6.44 -13.16
C VAL A 260 19.72 -7.03 -13.47
N TYR A 261 18.66 -6.37 -12.99
CA TYR A 261 17.28 -6.78 -13.26
C TYR A 261 16.97 -6.83 -14.76
N HIS A 262 17.20 -5.74 -15.50
CA HIS A 262 16.89 -5.68 -16.94
C HIS A 262 17.80 -6.58 -17.78
N LEU A 263 19.08 -6.70 -17.40
CA LEU A 263 20.00 -7.63 -18.05
C LEU A 263 19.53 -9.07 -17.90
N PHE A 264 19.14 -9.47 -16.68
CA PHE A 264 18.67 -10.82 -16.42
C PHE A 264 17.32 -11.10 -17.09
N LYS A 265 16.37 -10.15 -17.04
CA LYS A 265 15.11 -10.22 -17.80
C LYS A 265 15.38 -10.46 -19.30
N GLY A 266 16.29 -9.68 -19.89
CA GLY A 266 16.70 -9.85 -21.28
C GLY A 266 17.32 -11.21 -21.59
N ILE A 267 18.11 -11.78 -20.68
CA ILE A 267 18.67 -13.14 -20.82
C ILE A 267 17.55 -14.19 -20.82
N VAL A 268 16.58 -14.09 -19.89
CA VAL A 268 15.43 -15.01 -19.83
C VAL A 268 14.63 -14.94 -21.13
N GLU A 269 14.35 -13.75 -21.63
CA GLU A 269 13.61 -13.54 -22.88
C GLU A 269 14.37 -14.07 -24.10
N PHE A 270 15.67 -13.82 -24.16
CA PHE A 270 16.53 -14.38 -25.21
C PHE A 270 16.52 -15.91 -25.20
N LEU A 271 16.55 -16.53 -24.02
CA LEU A 271 16.46 -17.99 -23.87
C LEU A 271 15.09 -18.52 -24.34
N ILE A 272 13.99 -17.83 -24.02
CA ILE A 272 12.65 -18.20 -24.49
C ILE A 272 12.60 -18.13 -26.03
N ILE A 273 13.02 -17.00 -26.62
CA ILE A 273 12.98 -16.79 -28.07
C ILE A 273 13.82 -17.83 -28.81
N THR A 274 15.09 -18.01 -28.40
CA THR A 274 15.98 -18.99 -29.04
C THR A 274 15.47 -20.42 -28.92
N ARG A 275 14.74 -20.74 -27.84
CA ARG A 275 14.19 -22.07 -27.61
C ARG A 275 12.96 -22.37 -28.46
N PHE A 276 12.05 -21.41 -28.63
CA PHE A 276 10.75 -21.62 -29.27
C PHE A 276 10.69 -21.16 -30.74
N ASN A 277 11.59 -20.28 -31.17
CA ASN A 277 11.60 -19.81 -32.56
C ASN A 277 12.24 -20.81 -33.53
N ASP A 278 13.09 -21.72 -33.05
CA ASP A 278 13.74 -22.68 -33.91
C ASP A 278 12.94 -23.97 -34.07
N LYS A 279 12.45 -24.23 -35.29
CA LYS A 279 11.71 -25.44 -35.65
C LYS A 279 12.58 -26.71 -35.55
N GLN A 280 13.89 -26.62 -35.31
CA GLN A 280 14.82 -27.76 -35.33
C GLN A 280 15.78 -27.88 -34.13
N ASN A 281 15.56 -27.21 -32.99
CA ASN A 281 16.58 -27.20 -31.92
C ASN A 281 16.56 -28.40 -30.94
N PRO A 282 17.73 -29.05 -30.69
CA PRO A 282 17.90 -30.20 -29.79
C PRO A 282 17.88 -29.87 -28.28
N ILE A 283 17.72 -28.61 -27.89
CA ILE A 283 17.71 -28.14 -26.48
C ILE A 283 16.39 -28.51 -25.74
N GLN A 284 15.50 -29.27 -26.40
CA GLN A 284 14.24 -29.73 -25.83
C GLN A 284 14.39 -30.61 -24.57
N GLY A 285 15.54 -31.22 -24.34
CA GLY A 285 15.82 -32.06 -23.17
C GLY A 285 15.92 -31.31 -21.82
N PHE A 286 16.39 -30.06 -21.80
CA PHE A 286 16.70 -29.40 -20.53
C PHE A 286 15.43 -28.92 -19.80
N LEU A 287 14.51 -28.26 -20.51
CA LEU A 287 13.25 -27.78 -19.90
C LEU A 287 12.17 -28.87 -19.77
N SER A 288 12.22 -29.92 -20.57
CA SER A 288 11.36 -31.10 -20.33
C SER A 288 11.70 -31.80 -19.01
N SER A 289 12.93 -31.60 -18.50
CA SER A 289 13.33 -32.06 -17.17
C SER A 289 12.73 -31.23 -16.03
N PHE A 290 12.25 -30.01 -16.30
CA PHE A 290 11.51 -29.17 -15.34
C PHE A 290 9.99 -29.43 -15.37
N SER A 291 9.55 -30.57 -15.91
CA SER A 291 8.17 -31.00 -15.75
C SER A 291 7.92 -31.28 -14.27
N PHE A 292 7.33 -30.30 -13.58
CA PHE A 292 6.87 -30.49 -12.22
C PHE A 292 5.74 -31.52 -12.25
N SER A 293 5.93 -32.60 -11.51
CA SER A 293 4.87 -33.60 -11.31
C SER A 293 3.63 -32.89 -10.74
N PRO A 294 2.44 -33.13 -11.29
CA PRO A 294 1.27 -32.32 -11.00
C PRO A 294 0.87 -32.44 -9.52
N LEU A 295 0.74 -31.29 -8.85
CA LEU A 295 0.06 -31.18 -7.57
C LEU A 295 -1.46 -31.11 -7.85
N GLY A 296 -2.08 -32.25 -8.18
CA GLY A 296 -3.53 -32.38 -8.41
C GLY A 296 -4.00 -32.30 -9.87
N HIS A 297 -5.29 -31.97 -10.10
CA HIS A 297 -5.93 -31.93 -11.42
C HIS A 297 -5.48 -30.76 -12.33
N LEU A 298 -4.65 -29.84 -11.84
CA LEU A 298 -4.04 -28.79 -12.68
C LEU A 298 -2.76 -29.34 -13.32
N HIS A 299 -2.86 -29.71 -14.60
CA HIS A 299 -1.68 -29.98 -15.42
C HIS A 299 -1.05 -28.65 -15.82
N VAL A 300 -0.01 -28.22 -15.10
CA VAL A 300 0.81 -27.06 -15.46
C VAL A 300 1.84 -27.53 -16.48
N ASP A 301 1.76 -27.01 -17.71
CA ASP A 301 2.79 -27.23 -18.73
C ASP A 301 3.49 -25.91 -19.03
N PRO A 302 4.57 -25.57 -18.30
CA PRO A 302 5.24 -24.29 -18.46
C PRO A 302 5.83 -24.12 -19.86
N CYS A 303 6.12 -25.21 -20.57
CA CYS A 303 6.62 -25.15 -21.94
C CYS A 303 5.53 -24.74 -22.94
N ARG A 304 4.28 -25.16 -22.71
CA ARG A 304 3.13 -24.69 -23.49
C ARG A 304 2.91 -23.19 -23.24
N ASP A 305 2.87 -22.80 -21.97
CA ASP A 305 2.58 -21.41 -21.58
C ASP A 305 3.67 -20.44 -22.07
N LEU A 306 4.94 -20.85 -22.01
CA LEU A 306 6.07 -20.09 -22.59
C LEU A 306 6.04 -20.00 -24.12
N ARG A 307 5.52 -21.02 -24.80
CA ARG A 307 5.32 -20.99 -26.25
C ARG A 307 4.22 -19.99 -26.62
N GLU A 308 3.08 -20.04 -25.93
CA GLU A 308 1.99 -19.09 -26.14
C GLU A 308 2.46 -17.65 -25.91
N PHE A 309 3.29 -17.44 -24.89
CA PHE A 309 3.96 -16.16 -24.65
C PHE A 309 4.86 -15.73 -25.82
N ASN A 310 5.74 -16.61 -26.31
CA ASN A 310 6.62 -16.31 -27.44
C ASN A 310 5.83 -16.03 -28.73
N ASP A 311 4.75 -16.77 -28.99
CA ASP A 311 3.89 -16.57 -30.15
C ASP A 311 3.11 -15.25 -30.06
N ALA A 312 2.77 -14.80 -28.85
CA ALA A 312 2.07 -13.54 -28.61
C ALA A 312 2.97 -12.30 -28.77
N LEU A 313 4.15 -12.30 -28.13
CA LEU A 313 4.97 -11.10 -27.98
C LEU A 313 6.24 -11.11 -28.85
N GLY A 314 6.70 -12.28 -29.30
CA GLY A 314 7.92 -12.43 -30.10
C GLY A 314 9.13 -11.75 -29.46
N TYR A 315 9.77 -10.85 -30.20
CA TYR A 315 10.98 -10.12 -29.77
C TYR A 315 10.69 -8.87 -28.94
N LEU A 316 9.44 -8.47 -28.78
CA LEU A 316 9.09 -7.19 -28.12
C LEU A 316 9.64 -7.08 -26.69
N PRO A 317 9.50 -8.09 -25.81
CA PRO A 317 9.97 -7.99 -24.42
C PRO A 317 11.50 -7.84 -24.36
N LEU A 318 12.22 -8.56 -25.22
CA LEU A 318 13.68 -8.45 -25.35
C LEU A 318 14.12 -7.03 -25.73
N CYS A 319 13.42 -6.41 -26.69
CA CYS A 319 13.68 -5.02 -27.07
C CYS A 319 13.47 -4.07 -25.89
N PHE A 320 12.41 -4.24 -25.10
CA PHE A 320 12.17 -3.45 -23.90
C PHE A 320 13.26 -3.64 -22.85
N SER A 321 13.69 -4.87 -22.59
CA SER A 321 14.80 -5.16 -21.67
C SER A 321 16.12 -4.52 -22.11
N VAL A 322 16.44 -4.54 -23.41
CA VAL A 322 17.64 -3.88 -23.96
C VAL A 322 17.54 -2.36 -23.82
N VAL A 323 16.39 -1.77 -24.16
CA VAL A 323 16.17 -0.32 -24.03
C VAL A 323 16.29 0.11 -22.57
N CYS A 324 15.66 -0.61 -21.64
CA CYS A 324 15.78 -0.33 -20.21
C CYS A 324 17.22 -0.49 -19.71
N THR A 325 17.97 -1.47 -20.20
CA THR A 325 19.40 -1.62 -19.87
C THR A 325 20.21 -0.41 -20.34
N ILE A 326 19.98 0.06 -21.57
CA ILE A 326 20.65 1.26 -22.10
C ILE A 326 20.25 2.51 -21.27
N LEU A 327 18.99 2.62 -20.88
CA LEU A 327 18.51 3.72 -20.03
C LEU A 327 19.15 3.67 -18.64
N THR A 328 19.29 2.49 -18.02
CA THR A 328 20.01 2.36 -16.74
C THR A 328 21.45 2.86 -16.86
N LEU A 329 22.14 2.52 -17.95
CA LEU A 329 23.51 2.97 -18.22
C LEU A 329 23.65 4.47 -18.51
N TYR A 330 22.57 5.12 -18.94
CA TYR A 330 22.57 6.56 -19.19
C TYR A 330 22.34 7.37 -17.92
N ILE A 331 21.60 6.81 -16.96
CA ILE A 331 21.20 7.48 -15.72
C ILE A 331 22.22 7.24 -14.58
N LEU A 332 22.91 6.09 -14.59
CA LEU A 332 24.06 5.78 -13.72
C LEU A 332 25.33 6.49 -14.20
#